data_AF-A0A017HS68-F1
#
_entry.id   AF-A0A017HS68-F1
#
_cell.length_a   1.000
_cell.length_b   1.000
_cell.length_c   1.000
_cell.angle_alpha   90.00
_cell.angle_beta   90.00
_cell.angle_gamma   90.00
#
_symmetry.space_group_name_H-M   'P 1'
#
loop_
_entity.id
_entity.type
_entity.pdbx_description
1 polymer ?
#
loop_
_entity_poly.entity_id
_entity_poly.type
_entity_poly.pdbx_seq_one_letter_code
_entity_poly.pdbx_strand_id
1 'polypeptide(L)'
;MAERSFREEIAKLRLGEGETFTGEGILAITKALLENGVGYVGGYQGAPISHLMDVLSDAQELLAELGVRFEANANEAAAAAMLAASVHYAESGGR
;
A
#
# COMPACT_ATOMS: atom_id res chain seq x y z
N MET A 1 7.10 -17.90 14.90
CA MET A 1 7.74 -16.59 14.64
C MET A 1 6.78 -15.54 15.17
N ALA A 2 7.24 -14.60 16.01
CA ALA A 2 6.36 -13.56 16.51
C ALA A 2 5.93 -12.69 15.32
N GLU A 3 4.62 -12.55 15.12
CA GLU A 3 4.02 -11.65 14.15
C GLU A 3 4.50 -10.23 14.48
N ARG A 4 5.33 -9.64 13.61
CA ARG A 4 5.78 -8.25 13.76
C ARG A 4 4.61 -7.35 13.34
N SER A 5 4.01 -6.68 14.31
CA SER A 5 3.02 -5.62 14.06
C SER A 5 3.74 -4.33 13.70
N PHE A 6 3.33 -3.67 12.60
CA PHE A 6 3.93 -2.41 12.12
C PHE A 6 3.12 -1.16 12.51
N ARG A 7 2.16 -1.29 13.42
CA ARG A 7 1.19 -0.24 13.75
C ARG A 7 1.84 1.08 14.18
N GLU A 8 2.89 1.02 15.01
CA GLU A 8 3.58 2.24 15.46
C GLU A 8 4.40 2.87 14.31
N GLU A 9 5.02 2.03 13.48
CA GLU A 9 5.83 2.47 12.38
C GLU A 9 5.02 3.02 11.19
N ILE A 10 3.76 2.58 11.03
CA ILE A 10 2.83 3.13 10.03
C ILE A 10 2.56 4.61 10.26
N ALA A 11 2.61 5.10 11.51
CA ALA A 11 2.48 6.54 11.77
C ALA A 11 3.56 7.37 11.05
N LYS A 12 4.75 6.79 10.80
CA LYS A 12 5.84 7.44 10.06
C LYS A 12 5.53 7.63 8.57
N LEU A 13 4.52 6.97 8.03
CA LEU A 13 4.07 7.20 6.65
C LEU A 13 3.44 8.60 6.47
N ARG A 14 3.06 9.26 7.58
CA ARG A 14 2.55 10.65 7.59
C ARG A 14 3.64 11.73 7.55
N LEU A 15 4.92 11.37 7.65
CA LEU A 15 6.03 12.34 7.56
C LEU A 15 5.90 13.15 6.26
N GLY A 16 6.04 14.46 6.37
CA GLY A 16 5.92 15.41 5.27
C GLY A 16 7.25 15.71 4.57
N GLU A 17 7.21 16.67 3.65
CA GLU A 17 8.39 17.10 2.91
C GLU A 17 9.50 17.60 3.86
N GLY A 18 10.74 17.19 3.59
CA GLY A 18 11.91 17.57 4.36
C GLY A 18 12.13 16.78 5.66
N GLU A 19 11.22 15.87 6.03
CA GLU A 19 11.40 14.97 7.16
C GLU A 19 12.17 13.70 6.77
N THR A 20 13.14 13.29 7.59
CA THR A 20 13.90 12.06 7.35
C THR A 20 13.12 10.84 7.82
N PHE A 21 12.71 9.97 6.88
CA PHE A 21 12.17 8.66 7.21
C PHE A 21 13.28 7.69 7.67
N THR A 22 13.10 7.05 8.84
CA THR A 22 13.95 5.95 9.31
C THR A 22 13.09 4.77 9.77
N GLY A 23 13.21 3.63 9.10
CA GLY A 23 12.41 2.44 9.35
C GLY A 23 12.77 1.27 8.45
N GLU A 24 11.96 0.21 8.52
CA GLU A 24 12.12 -0.96 7.65
C GLU A 24 11.89 -0.60 6.18
N GLY A 25 12.62 -1.25 5.26
CA GLY A 25 12.53 -0.96 3.83
C GLY A 25 11.13 -1.14 3.26
N ILE A 26 10.31 -2.00 3.87
CA ILE A 26 8.93 -2.24 3.46
C ILE A 26 8.04 -1.01 3.65
N LEU A 27 8.21 -0.28 4.75
CA LEU A 27 7.50 0.96 5.03
C LEU A 27 8.02 2.09 4.14
N ALA A 28 9.33 2.09 3.83
CA ALA A 28 9.90 3.04 2.88
C ALA A 28 9.29 2.84 1.48
N ILE A 29 9.07 1.61 1.04
CA ILE A 29 8.37 1.30 -0.22
C ILE A 29 6.93 1.81 -0.16
N THR A 30 6.19 1.51 0.91
CA THR A 30 4.81 2.02 1.08
C THR A 30 4.75 3.54 1.02
N LYS A 31 5.67 4.24 1.71
CA LYS A 31 5.78 5.69 1.65
C LYS A 31 6.06 6.18 0.23
N ALA A 32 6.99 5.55 -0.48
CA ALA A 32 7.31 5.92 -1.86
C ALA A 32 6.10 5.73 -2.79
N LEU A 33 5.30 4.67 -2.63
CA LEU A 33 4.07 4.49 -3.42
C LEU A 33 3.08 5.64 -3.19
N LEU A 34 2.90 6.06 -1.94
CA LEU A 34 2.06 7.19 -1.57
C LEU A 34 2.55 8.50 -2.19
N GLU A 35 3.85 8.78 -2.12
CA GLU A 35 4.46 10.00 -2.65
C GLU A 35 4.47 10.06 -4.19
N ASN A 36 4.46 8.91 -4.87
CA ASN A 36 4.42 8.83 -6.33
C ASN A 36 2.99 8.86 -6.92
N GLY A 37 1.97 9.13 -6.11
CA GLY A 37 0.59 9.27 -6.57
C GLY A 37 -0.06 7.95 -7.02
N VAL A 38 0.38 6.82 -6.45
CA VAL A 38 -0.23 5.52 -6.74
C VAL A 38 -1.64 5.46 -6.14
N GLY A 39 -2.68 5.46 -6.98
CA GLY A 39 -4.08 5.41 -6.52
C GLY A 39 -4.65 4.01 -6.26
N TYR A 40 -3.95 2.94 -6.67
CA TYR A 40 -4.39 1.56 -6.46
C TYR A 40 -3.21 0.63 -6.20
N VAL A 41 -3.36 -0.23 -5.19
CA VAL A 41 -2.40 -1.29 -4.87
C VAL A 41 -3.19 -2.58 -4.63
N GLY A 42 -2.96 -3.60 -5.46
CA GLY A 42 -3.56 -4.92 -5.33
C GLY A 42 -2.49 -6.00 -5.28
N GLY A 43 -2.76 -7.11 -4.60
CA GLY A 43 -1.81 -8.21 -4.54
C GLY A 43 -2.37 -9.47 -3.91
N TYR A 44 -1.68 -10.59 -4.14
CA TYR A 44 -1.96 -11.88 -3.52
C TYR A 44 -0.85 -12.22 -2.52
N GLN A 45 -1.22 -12.73 -1.35
CA GLN A 45 -0.27 -12.98 -0.27
C GLN A 45 0.57 -14.24 -0.55
N GLY A 46 1.89 -14.09 -0.45
CA GLY A 46 2.85 -15.18 -0.58
C GLY A 46 4.27 -14.73 -0.33
N ALA A 47 5.17 -15.65 0.04
CA ALA A 47 6.58 -15.32 0.16
C ALA A 47 7.17 -14.97 -1.24
N PRO A 48 8.05 -13.97 -1.36
CA PRO A 48 8.71 -13.20 -0.28
C PRO A 48 7.99 -11.89 0.09
N ILE A 49 6.79 -11.62 -0.42
CA ILE A 49 6.10 -10.33 -0.26
C ILE A 49 5.05 -10.29 0.85
N SER A 50 4.87 -11.38 1.62
CA SER A 50 3.84 -11.47 2.66
C SER A 50 3.89 -10.30 3.64
N HIS A 51 5.10 -9.92 4.09
CA HIS A 51 5.27 -8.79 5.01
C HIS A 51 4.91 -7.42 4.39
N LEU A 52 5.05 -7.25 3.07
CA LEU A 52 4.55 -6.05 2.39
C LEU A 52 3.03 -5.98 2.47
N MET A 53 2.37 -7.11 2.19
CA MET A 53 0.92 -7.21 2.20
C MET A 53 0.36 -6.94 3.61
N ASP A 54 1.04 -7.44 4.64
CA ASP A 54 0.66 -7.19 6.05
C ASP A 54 0.76 -5.69 6.38
N VAL A 55 1.85 -5.02 5.98
CA VAL A 55 2.04 -3.56 6.18
C VAL A 55 0.98 -2.74 5.45
N LEU A 56 0.68 -3.08 4.20
CA LEU A 56 -0.35 -2.40 3.42
C LEU A 56 -1.75 -2.62 4.02
N SER A 57 -2.01 -3.81 4.55
CA SER A 57 -3.25 -4.12 5.25
C SER A 57 -3.38 -3.32 6.54
N ASP A 58 -2.32 -3.26 7.35
CA ASP A 58 -2.30 -2.48 8.59
C ASP A 58 -2.40 -0.96 8.31
N ALA A 59 -1.90 -0.49 7.16
CA ALA A 59 -1.93 0.91 6.75
C ALA A 59 -3.21 1.32 6.01
N GLN A 60 -4.19 0.42 5.85
CA GLN A 60 -5.35 0.61 4.96
C GLN A 60 -6.14 1.91 5.24
N GLU A 61 -6.30 2.30 6.51
CA GLU A 61 -6.97 3.56 6.87
C GLU A 61 -6.21 4.78 6.35
N LEU A 62 -4.89 4.81 6.53
CA LEU A 62 -4.03 5.87 6.00
C LEU A 62 -4.01 5.87 4.47
N LEU A 63 -3.94 4.70 3.84
CA LEU A 63 -4.00 4.57 2.39
C LEU A 63 -5.31 5.18 1.85
N ALA A 64 -6.44 4.92 2.50
CA ALA A 64 -7.74 5.48 2.12
C ALA A 64 -7.79 7.01 2.28
N GLU A 65 -7.22 7.58 3.34
CA GLU A 65 -7.10 9.05 3.51
C GLU A 65 -6.30 9.70 2.37
N LEU A 66 -5.30 8.99 1.86
CA LEU A 66 -4.43 9.44 0.76
C LEU A 66 -5.00 9.11 -0.63
N GLY A 67 -6.23 8.60 -0.70
CA GLY A 67 -6.88 8.25 -1.97
C GLY A 67 -6.35 6.97 -2.62
N VAL A 68 -5.64 6.13 -1.86
CA VAL A 68 -5.07 4.86 -2.34
C VAL A 68 -5.98 3.70 -1.96
N ARG A 69 -6.49 2.99 -2.96
CA ARG A 69 -7.27 1.77 -2.74
C ARG A 69 -6.34 0.57 -2.64
N PHE A 70 -6.30 -0.05 -1.47
CA PHE A 70 -5.62 -1.33 -1.26
C PHE A 70 -6.60 -2.51 -1.32
N GLU A 71 -6.21 -3.58 -2.01
CA GLU A 71 -6.94 -4.85 -2.05
C GLU A 71 -6.02 -6.07 -1.86
N ALA A 72 -6.36 -6.92 -0.89
CA ALA A 72 -5.86 -8.28 -0.83
C ALA A 72 -6.71 -9.18 -1.73
N ASN A 73 -6.16 -9.62 -2.85
CA ASN A 73 -6.84 -10.44 -3.85
C ASN A 73 -6.75 -11.94 -3.51
N ALA A 74 -7.62 -12.76 -4.11
CA ALA A 74 -7.69 -14.19 -3.86
C ALA A 74 -6.63 -15.02 -4.61
N ASN A 75 -6.02 -14.47 -5.67
CA ASN A 75 -4.92 -15.04 -6.45
C ASN A 75 -4.32 -13.94 -7.35
N GLU A 76 -3.17 -14.23 -7.97
CA GLU A 76 -2.45 -13.31 -8.83
C GLU A 76 -3.26 -12.93 -10.09
N ALA A 77 -4.05 -13.85 -10.64
CA ALA A 77 -4.88 -13.56 -11.81
C ALA A 77 -5.96 -12.51 -11.49
N ALA A 78 -6.57 -12.59 -10.30
CA ALA A 78 -7.52 -11.61 -9.81
C ALA A 78 -6.83 -10.25 -9.55
N ALA A 79 -5.62 -10.24 -8.97
CA ALA A 79 -4.86 -9.01 -8.78
C ALA A 79 -4.54 -8.31 -10.11
N ALA A 80 -4.12 -9.07 -11.12
CA ALA A 80 -3.84 -8.53 -12.46
C ALA A 80 -5.11 -7.97 -13.13
N ALA A 81 -6.24 -8.66 -13.02
CA ALA A 81 -7.51 -8.20 -13.56
C ALA A 81 -7.98 -6.90 -12.89
N MET A 82 -7.85 -6.80 -11.56
CA MET A 82 -8.25 -5.60 -10.82
C MET A 82 -7.31 -4.42 -11.08
N LEU A 83 -6.00 -4.66 -11.26
CA LEU A 83 -5.05 -3.63 -11.68
C LEU A 83 -5.39 -3.09 -13.09
N ALA A 84 -5.78 -3.96 -14.02
CA ALA A 84 -6.25 -3.50 -15.33
C ALA A 84 -7.53 -2.67 -15.22
N ALA A 85 -8.46 -3.09 -14.37
CA ALA A 85 -9.70 -2.34 -14.11
C ALA A 85 -9.44 -0.99 -13.43
N SER A 86 -8.45 -0.88 -12.54
CA SER A 86 -8.18 0.35 -11.77
C SER A 86 -7.81 1.53 -12.66
N VAL A 87 -7.17 1.27 -13.81
CA VAL A 87 -6.88 2.30 -14.82
C VAL A 87 -8.16 2.95 -15.34
N HIS A 88 -9.19 2.14 -15.64
CA HIS A 88 -10.47 2.63 -16.14
C HIS A 88 -11.31 3.34 -15.08
N TYR A 89 -11.21 2.91 -13.81
CA TYR A 89 -11.88 3.58 -12.70
C TYR A 89 -11.25 4.93 -12.36
N ALA A 90 -9.93 5.08 -12.49
CA ALA A 90 -9.24 6.36 -12.27
C ALA A 90 -9.72 7.46 -13.21
N GLU A 91 -10.08 7.13 -14.45
CA GLU A 91 -10.62 8.10 -15.43
C GLU A 91 -12.03 8.60 -15.07
N SER A 92 -12.75 7.89 -14.20
CA SER A 92 -14.13 8.21 -13.81
C SER A 92 -14.24 9.13 -12.58
N GLY A 93 -13.14 9.34 -11.85
CA GLY A 93 -13.09 10.14 -10.61
C GLY A 93 -12.32 11.45 -10.75
N GLY A 94 -12.23 12.00 -11.97
CA GLY A 94 -11.37 13.14 -12.27
C GLY A 94 -11.61 14.39 -11.43
N ARG A 95 -10.55 14.75 -10.69
CA ARG A 95 -10.23 15.98 -9.93
C ARG A 95 -10.54 15.97 -8.44
#